data_AF-X1T9J5-F1
#
_entry.id   AF-X1T9J5-F1
#
_cell.length_a   1.000
_cell.length_b   1.000
_cell.length_c   1.000
_cell.angle_alpha   90.00
_cell.angle_beta   90.00
_cell.angle_gamma   90.00
#
_symmetry.space_group_name_H-M   'P 1'
#
loop_
_entity.id
_entity.type
_entity.pdbx_description
1 polymer ?
#
loop_
_entity_poly.entity_id
_entity_poly.type
_entity_poly.pdbx_seq_one_letter_code
_entity_poly.pdbx_strand_id
1 'polypeptide(L)'
;WLVDFTHSESNDWLVVNQFTVIEGQQNRRPDLVVFVNGMPLAVIELKNPADENATIKAAYNQFQTYKMDIPSLFPYNEMLVISDGTEARVGMLTSAWEWFLPWRTSNGVTIEQKDIPELEVLLNGIFERNRLLDLIRHFILFEVDGSKITKKMAAYHQYHAVNAAVAATVKATSPEGDRRVGVVWHTQGAGKSLTMVFYAGKTILHPLMENPTLVLLTDRNDLDQQLFDNFALAQDLLRQEPEQAESREHLRRLLKVASGGIIFTTIQKFLPESGE
;
A
#
# COMPACT_ATOMS: atom_id res chain seq x y z
N TRP A 1 0.43 -13.02 -18.18
CA TRP A 1 0.24 -12.47 -16.83
C TRP A 1 -1.25 -12.26 -16.61
N LEU A 2 -1.73 -12.36 -15.36
CA LEU A 2 -3.14 -12.08 -15.03
C LEU A 2 -3.48 -10.58 -15.15
N VAL A 3 -2.48 -9.70 -14.99
CA VAL A 3 -2.58 -8.24 -15.14
C VAL A 3 -1.30 -7.74 -15.83
N ASP A 4 -1.44 -6.87 -16.82
CA ASP A 4 -0.34 -6.09 -17.39
C ASP A 4 -0.18 -4.79 -16.58
N PHE A 5 0.82 -4.76 -15.72
CA PHE A 5 1.12 -3.60 -14.87
C PHE A 5 1.98 -2.53 -15.55
N THR A 6 2.41 -2.76 -16.79
CA THR A 6 3.24 -1.82 -17.55
C THR A 6 2.40 -1.03 -18.55
N HIS A 7 1.44 -1.68 -19.19
CA HIS A 7 0.54 -1.10 -20.18
C HIS A 7 -0.90 -1.24 -19.72
N SER A 8 -1.43 -0.21 -19.06
CA SER A 8 -2.76 -0.28 -18.46
C SER A 8 -3.88 -0.51 -19.48
N GLU A 9 -3.69 -0.06 -20.72
CA GLU A 9 -4.56 -0.26 -21.87
C GLU A 9 -4.63 -1.71 -22.37
N SER A 10 -3.66 -2.56 -22.01
CA SER A 10 -3.64 -3.99 -22.36
C SER A 10 -4.52 -4.84 -21.44
N ASN A 11 -5.15 -4.24 -20.42
CA ASN A 11 -6.09 -4.92 -19.53
C ASN A 11 -7.54 -4.61 -19.94
N ASP A 12 -8.43 -5.57 -19.67
CA ASP A 12 -9.87 -5.38 -19.76
C ASP A 12 -10.37 -4.66 -18.49
N TRP A 13 -11.05 -3.53 -18.68
CA TRP A 13 -11.62 -2.71 -17.61
C TRP A 13 -13.14 -2.71 -17.69
N LEU A 14 -13.81 -3.10 -16.60
CA LEU A 14 -15.26 -3.11 -16.54
C LEU A 14 -15.74 -2.64 -15.17
N VAL A 15 -16.69 -1.70 -15.14
CA VAL A 15 -17.42 -1.35 -13.92
C VAL A 15 -18.85 -1.79 -14.11
N VAL A 16 -19.35 -2.64 -13.22
CA VAL A 16 -20.73 -3.12 -13.24
C VAL A 16 -21.48 -2.50 -12.07
N ASN A 17 -22.61 -1.85 -12.37
CA ASN A 17 -23.53 -1.36 -11.35
C ASN A 17 -24.54 -2.44 -10.96
N GLN A 18 -24.96 -2.44 -9.69
CA GLN A 18 -26.02 -3.32 -9.20
C GLN A 18 -25.73 -4.80 -9.48
N PHE A 19 -24.46 -5.19 -9.31
CA PHE A 19 -23.96 -6.53 -9.64
C PHE A 19 -24.56 -7.56 -8.68
N THR A 20 -25.40 -8.46 -9.16
CA THR A 20 -26.07 -9.43 -8.27
C THR A 20 -25.23 -10.69 -8.12
N VAL A 21 -24.88 -11.04 -6.89
CA VAL A 21 -24.14 -12.26 -6.52
C VAL A 21 -25.08 -13.16 -5.73
N ILE A 22 -25.17 -14.41 -6.16
CA ILE A 22 -26.00 -15.44 -5.53
C ILE A 22 -25.08 -16.55 -5.04
N GLU A 23 -25.06 -16.78 -3.72
CA GLU A 23 -24.29 -17.84 -3.10
C GLU A 23 -25.18 -18.56 -2.07
N GLY A 24 -25.42 -19.85 -2.31
CA GLY A 24 -26.40 -20.61 -1.54
C GLY A 24 -27.82 -20.00 -1.64
N GLN A 25 -28.40 -19.63 -0.49
CA GLN A 25 -29.71 -18.98 -0.40
C GLN A 25 -29.61 -17.44 -0.30
N GLN A 26 -28.39 -16.89 -0.30
CA GLN A 26 -28.18 -15.47 -0.17
C GLN A 26 -28.15 -14.80 -1.54
N ASN A 27 -28.81 -13.65 -1.62
CA ASN A 27 -28.82 -12.80 -2.79
C ASN A 27 -28.42 -11.40 -2.36
N ARG A 28 -27.21 -11.00 -2.77
CA ARG A 28 -26.62 -9.70 -2.41
C ARG A 28 -26.28 -8.96 -3.70
N ARG A 29 -26.38 -7.64 -3.62
CA ARG A 29 -26.21 -6.77 -4.78
C ARG A 29 -25.37 -5.57 -4.38
N PRO A 30 -24.03 -5.65 -4.54
CA PRO A 30 -23.20 -4.47 -4.38
C PRO A 30 -23.52 -3.37 -5.38
N ASP A 31 -23.33 -2.12 -4.98
CA ASP A 31 -23.70 -0.97 -5.81
C ASP A 31 -22.82 -0.83 -7.05
N LEU A 32 -21.49 -0.91 -6.89
CA LEU A 32 -20.53 -0.99 -8.01
C LEU A 32 -19.45 -2.05 -7.73
N VAL A 33 -19.08 -2.78 -8.76
CA VAL A 33 -17.93 -3.69 -8.74
C VAL A 33 -16.99 -3.33 -9.90
N VAL A 34 -15.73 -3.11 -9.58
CA VAL A 34 -14.67 -2.78 -10.55
C VAL A 34 -13.89 -4.05 -10.87
N PHE A 35 -13.92 -4.42 -12.14
CA PHE A 35 -13.24 -5.58 -12.68
C PHE A 35 -12.01 -5.17 -13.50
N VAL A 36 -10.93 -5.93 -13.31
CA VAL A 36 -9.75 -5.92 -14.18
C VAL A 36 -9.49 -7.34 -14.63
N ASN A 37 -9.50 -7.58 -15.95
CA ASN A 37 -9.35 -8.92 -16.54
C ASN A 37 -10.31 -9.96 -15.92
N GLY A 38 -11.55 -9.53 -15.62
CA GLY A 38 -12.59 -10.37 -15.01
C GLY A 38 -12.48 -10.59 -13.50
N MET A 39 -11.46 -10.04 -12.82
CA MET A 39 -11.31 -10.16 -11.36
C MET A 39 -11.98 -8.96 -10.63
N PRO A 40 -12.83 -9.18 -9.61
CA PRO A 40 -13.51 -8.11 -8.87
C PRO A 40 -12.57 -7.42 -7.86
N LEU A 41 -11.72 -6.52 -8.35
CA LEU A 41 -10.65 -5.91 -7.55
C LEU A 41 -11.15 -4.84 -6.58
N ALA A 42 -12.26 -4.16 -6.87
CA ALA A 42 -12.86 -3.23 -5.92
C ALA A 42 -14.38 -3.37 -5.85
N VAL A 43 -14.93 -3.16 -4.65
CA VAL A 43 -16.37 -3.10 -4.41
C VAL A 43 -16.68 -1.76 -3.74
N ILE A 44 -17.67 -1.04 -4.26
CA ILE A 44 -18.06 0.28 -3.79
C ILE A 44 -19.53 0.22 -3.35
N GLU A 45 -19.79 0.60 -2.10
CA GLU A 45 -21.13 0.76 -1.54
C GLU A 45 -21.47 2.24 -1.40
N LEU A 46 -22.64 2.61 -1.89
CA LEU A 46 -23.14 3.98 -1.91
C LEU A 46 -24.37 4.10 -1.00
N LYS A 47 -24.52 5.29 -0.40
CA LYS A 47 -25.67 5.66 0.40
C LYS A 47 -26.26 6.96 -0.11
N ASN A 48 -27.55 7.15 0.16
CA ASN A 48 -28.23 8.37 -0.22
C ASN A 48 -27.84 9.48 0.76
N PRO A 49 -27.20 10.58 0.32
CA PRO A 49 -26.84 11.70 1.19
C PRO A 49 -28.05 12.38 1.83
N ALA A 50 -29.25 12.21 1.26
CA ALA A 50 -30.48 12.82 1.77
C ALA A 50 -31.20 11.98 2.85
N ASP A 51 -30.71 10.78 3.17
CA ASP A 51 -31.28 9.92 4.21
C ASP A 51 -30.38 9.93 5.45
N GLU A 52 -30.85 10.54 6.54
CA GLU A 52 -30.12 10.67 7.80
C GLU A 52 -29.73 9.31 8.43
N ASN A 53 -30.43 8.22 8.07
CA ASN A 53 -30.11 6.87 8.54
C ASN A 53 -29.09 6.15 7.62
N ALA A 54 -28.91 6.63 6.39
CA ALA A 54 -28.03 6.04 5.38
C ALA A 54 -26.58 6.55 5.53
N THR A 55 -25.99 6.28 6.70
CA THR A 55 -24.62 6.70 7.00
C THR A 55 -23.57 5.84 6.26
N ILE A 56 -22.37 6.39 6.04
CA ILE A 56 -21.21 5.59 5.58
C ILE A 56 -20.90 4.39 6.51
N LYS A 57 -21.32 4.44 7.77
CA LYS A 57 -21.23 3.31 8.71
C LYS A 57 -22.17 2.16 8.32
N ALA A 58 -23.37 2.45 7.81
CA ALA A 58 -24.28 1.44 7.28
C ALA A 58 -23.67 0.74 6.05
N ALA A 59 -23.00 1.49 5.17
CA ALA A 59 -22.25 0.92 4.04
C ALA A 59 -21.13 -0.03 4.49
N TYR A 60 -20.36 0.35 5.53
CA TYR A 60 -19.37 -0.54 6.12
C TYR A 60 -19.97 -1.83 6.69
N ASN A 61 -21.14 -1.71 7.34
CA ASN A 61 -21.85 -2.87 7.90
C ASN A 61 -22.37 -3.80 6.79
N GLN A 62 -22.80 -3.27 5.63
CA GLN A 62 -23.15 -4.11 4.47
C GLN A 62 -21.96 -4.96 4.00
N PHE A 63 -20.74 -4.42 4.00
CA PHE A 63 -19.56 -5.23 3.68
C PHE A 63 -19.35 -6.37 4.68
N GLN A 64 -19.67 -6.19 5.97
CA GLN A 64 -19.58 -7.30 6.92
C GLN A 64 -20.60 -8.39 6.59
N THR A 65 -21.81 -8.01 6.17
CA THR A 65 -22.82 -8.94 5.67
C THR A 65 -22.35 -9.65 4.40
N TYR A 66 -21.78 -8.95 3.43
CA TYR A 66 -21.31 -9.55 2.18
C TYR A 66 -20.18 -10.56 2.40
N LYS A 67 -19.25 -10.28 3.33
CA LYS A 67 -18.18 -11.23 3.69
C LYS A 67 -18.74 -12.57 4.18
N MET A 68 -19.89 -12.57 4.84
CA MET A 68 -20.54 -13.79 5.34
C MET A 68 -21.42 -14.46 4.28
N ASP A 69 -22.15 -13.66 3.51
CA ASP A 69 -23.21 -14.15 2.63
C ASP A 69 -22.75 -14.49 1.22
N ILE A 70 -21.75 -13.77 0.70
CA ILE A 70 -21.20 -13.93 -0.65
C ILE A 70 -19.65 -13.91 -0.63
N PRO A 71 -18.99 -14.75 0.19
CA PRO A 71 -17.53 -14.74 0.31
C PRO A 71 -16.81 -14.99 -1.02
N SER A 72 -17.45 -15.66 -1.99
CA SER A 72 -16.89 -15.89 -3.34
C SER A 72 -16.59 -14.62 -4.13
N LEU A 73 -17.14 -13.45 -3.76
CA LEU A 73 -16.83 -12.17 -4.40
C LEU A 73 -15.44 -11.63 -4.03
N PHE A 74 -14.93 -11.99 -2.84
CA PHE A 74 -13.75 -11.33 -2.26
C PHE A 74 -12.37 -12.01 -2.42
N PRO A 75 -12.18 -13.19 -3.05
CA PRO A 75 -10.84 -13.79 -3.19
C PRO A 75 -9.82 -12.87 -3.89
N TYR A 76 -10.27 -12.06 -4.84
CA TYR A 76 -9.44 -11.12 -5.60
C TYR A 76 -9.64 -9.65 -5.17
N ASN A 77 -10.40 -9.40 -4.10
CA ASN A 77 -10.72 -8.03 -3.71
C ASN A 77 -9.47 -7.33 -3.16
N GLU A 78 -9.12 -6.21 -3.76
CA GLU A 78 -8.00 -5.36 -3.36
C GLU A 78 -8.42 -4.19 -2.48
N MET A 79 -9.65 -3.68 -2.65
CA MET A 79 -10.14 -2.57 -1.85
C MET A 79 -11.67 -2.51 -1.76
N LEU A 80 -12.14 -1.89 -0.68
CA LEU A 80 -13.54 -1.61 -0.41
C LEU A 80 -13.71 -0.11 -0.27
N VAL A 81 -14.72 0.45 -0.93
CA VAL A 81 -15.06 1.88 -0.84
C VAL A 81 -16.46 2.04 -0.29
N ILE A 82 -16.62 2.97 0.64
CA ILE A 82 -17.92 3.38 1.19
C ILE A 82 -18.10 4.87 0.95
N SER A 83 -19.31 5.29 0.58
CA SER A 83 -19.60 6.71 0.41
C SER A 83 -21.09 7.03 0.51
N ASP A 84 -21.42 8.24 0.92
CA ASP A 84 -22.74 8.87 0.75
C ASP A 84 -22.72 9.97 -0.33
N GLY A 85 -21.65 10.04 -1.14
CA GLY A 85 -21.38 11.10 -2.09
C GLY A 85 -20.54 12.24 -1.51
N THR A 86 -20.87 12.73 -0.32
CA THR A 86 -20.12 13.82 0.33
C THR A 86 -18.89 13.30 1.04
N GLU A 87 -19.07 12.28 1.89
CA GLU A 87 -17.99 11.56 2.53
C GLU A 87 -17.64 10.30 1.74
N ALA A 88 -16.34 10.00 1.65
CA ALA A 88 -15.86 8.76 1.06
C ALA A 88 -14.66 8.21 1.81
N ARG A 89 -14.64 6.88 2.00
CA ARG A 89 -13.54 6.19 2.67
C ARG A 89 -13.17 4.93 1.90
N VAL A 90 -11.89 4.60 1.91
CA VAL A 90 -11.36 3.34 1.39
C VAL A 90 -10.78 2.51 2.53
N GLY A 91 -10.96 1.20 2.47
CA GLY A 91 -10.40 0.23 3.41
C GLY A 91 -10.19 -1.13 2.75
N MET A 92 -9.66 -2.07 3.52
CA MET A 92 -9.36 -3.44 3.06
C MET A 92 -10.42 -4.41 3.56
N LEU A 93 -10.45 -5.61 2.96
CA LEU A 93 -11.34 -6.70 3.38
C LEU A 93 -11.21 -7.03 4.88
N THR A 94 -10.02 -6.88 5.46
CA THR A 94 -9.75 -7.15 6.90
C THR A 94 -9.75 -5.89 7.77
N SER A 95 -9.98 -4.71 7.19
CA SER A 95 -9.96 -3.45 7.95
C SER A 95 -11.16 -3.34 8.89
N ALA A 96 -10.88 -2.96 10.12
CA ALA A 96 -11.91 -2.43 11.02
C ALA A 96 -12.34 -1.02 10.58
N TRP A 97 -13.44 -0.53 11.14
CA TRP A 97 -14.09 0.73 10.75
C TRP A 97 -13.16 1.93 10.79
N GLU A 98 -12.36 2.07 11.84
CA GLU A 98 -11.42 3.17 12.05
C GLU A 98 -10.30 3.22 11.00
N TRP A 99 -10.11 2.14 10.24
CA TRP A 99 -9.14 2.03 9.16
C TRP A 99 -9.75 2.21 7.77
N PHE A 100 -11.04 2.57 7.69
CA PHE A 100 -11.61 3.15 6.47
C PHE A 100 -11.27 4.64 6.48
N LEU A 101 -10.30 5.03 5.65
CA LEU A 101 -9.70 6.37 5.68
C LEU A 101 -10.07 7.19 4.44
N PRO A 102 -10.13 8.54 4.56
CA PRO A 102 -10.31 9.41 3.41
C PRO A 102 -9.11 9.38 2.47
N TRP A 103 -9.37 9.54 1.19
CA TRP A 103 -8.35 9.87 0.19
C TRP A 103 -8.47 11.34 -0.17
N ARG A 104 -7.43 12.15 0.08
CA ARG A 104 -7.55 13.62 0.13
C ARG A 104 -6.92 14.39 -1.03
N THR A 105 -6.36 13.69 -2.00
CA THR A 105 -5.69 14.34 -3.15
C THR A 105 -5.75 13.46 -4.38
N SER A 106 -6.01 14.09 -5.52
CA SER A 106 -6.03 13.44 -6.83
C SER A 106 -4.65 13.37 -7.48
N ASN A 107 -3.69 14.19 -7.04
CA ASN A 107 -2.39 14.37 -7.69
C ASN A 107 -1.18 14.31 -6.73
N GLY A 108 -1.41 14.30 -5.41
CA GLY A 108 -0.35 14.26 -4.41
C GLY A 108 0.30 15.59 -4.07
N VAL A 109 -0.10 16.67 -4.74
CA VAL A 109 0.48 18.03 -4.59
C VAL A 109 -0.45 18.90 -3.75
N THR A 110 -1.74 18.88 -4.06
CA THR A 110 -2.74 19.72 -3.40
C THR A 110 -3.74 18.85 -2.67
N ILE A 111 -3.93 19.13 -1.38
CA ILE A 111 -5.06 18.59 -0.64
C ILE A 111 -6.30 19.34 -1.12
N GLU A 112 -7.28 18.60 -1.60
CA GLU A 112 -8.52 19.18 -2.14
C GLU A 112 -9.27 19.95 -1.05
N GLN A 113 -9.97 21.01 -1.46
CA GLN A 113 -10.74 21.85 -0.55
C GLN A 113 -11.96 21.07 -0.02
N LYS A 114 -12.46 21.47 1.16
CA LYS A 114 -13.54 20.74 1.86
C LYS A 114 -14.91 20.81 1.16
N ASP A 115 -15.08 21.71 0.20
CA ASP A 115 -16.28 21.88 -0.60
C ASP A 115 -16.34 20.93 -1.81
N ILE A 116 -15.23 20.24 -2.14
CA ILE A 116 -15.22 19.20 -3.16
C ILE A 116 -15.70 17.88 -2.54
N PRO A 117 -16.69 17.19 -3.13
CA PRO A 117 -17.16 15.90 -2.63
C PRO A 117 -16.02 14.88 -2.54
N GLU A 118 -15.85 14.24 -1.37
CA GLU A 118 -14.73 13.32 -1.15
C GLU A 118 -14.79 12.10 -2.06
N LEU A 119 -15.98 11.70 -2.52
CA LEU A 119 -16.13 10.61 -3.49
C LEU A 119 -15.41 10.92 -4.79
N GLU A 120 -15.54 12.15 -5.30
CA GLU A 120 -14.85 12.57 -6.53
C GLU A 120 -13.33 12.53 -6.34
N VAL A 121 -12.85 13.06 -5.20
CA VAL A 121 -11.42 13.06 -4.85
C VAL A 121 -10.87 11.64 -4.71
N LEU A 122 -11.63 10.73 -4.10
CA LEU A 122 -11.24 9.34 -3.92
C LEU A 122 -11.23 8.59 -5.25
N LEU A 123 -12.26 8.76 -6.08
CA LEU A 123 -12.35 8.09 -7.38
C LEU A 123 -11.20 8.53 -8.30
N ASN A 124 -10.99 9.84 -8.45
CA ASN A 124 -9.86 10.39 -9.21
C ASN A 124 -8.51 10.09 -8.55
N GLY A 125 -8.52 9.92 -7.23
CA GLY A 125 -7.38 9.64 -6.38
C GLY A 125 -6.88 8.20 -6.44
N ILE A 126 -7.73 7.23 -6.76
CA ILE A 126 -7.41 5.80 -6.71
C ILE A 126 -7.62 5.11 -8.07
N PHE A 127 -8.71 5.40 -8.76
CA PHE A 127 -9.20 4.62 -9.91
C PHE A 127 -8.71 5.12 -11.28
N GLU A 128 -7.76 6.06 -11.33
CA GLU A 128 -6.97 6.26 -12.53
C GLU A 128 -6.22 4.95 -12.83
N ARG A 129 -6.29 4.46 -14.08
CA ARG A 129 -5.90 3.09 -14.43
C ARG A 129 -4.47 2.76 -14.00
N ASN A 130 -3.51 3.62 -14.30
CA ASN A 130 -2.11 3.36 -13.95
C ASN A 130 -1.90 3.40 -12.44
N ARG A 131 -2.56 4.32 -11.74
CA ARG A 131 -2.51 4.43 -10.29
C ARG A 131 -3.13 3.24 -9.58
N LEU A 132 -4.27 2.75 -10.06
CA LEU A 132 -4.92 1.57 -9.50
C LEU A 132 -3.99 0.36 -9.61
N LEU A 133 -3.39 0.16 -10.80
CA LEU A 133 -2.40 -0.90 -11.01
C LEU A 133 -1.17 -0.73 -10.11
N ASP A 134 -0.68 0.49 -9.96
CA ASP A 134 0.45 0.81 -9.09
C ASP A 134 0.13 0.51 -7.61
N LEU A 135 -1.04 0.93 -7.13
CA LEU A 135 -1.53 0.66 -5.78
C LEU A 135 -1.60 -0.83 -5.50
N ILE A 136 -2.25 -1.60 -6.40
CA ILE A 136 -2.39 -3.05 -6.26
C ILE A 136 -1.03 -3.75 -6.25
N ARG A 137 -0.10 -3.31 -7.10
CA ARG A 137 1.20 -3.97 -7.24
C ARG A 137 2.16 -3.68 -6.09
N HIS A 138 2.13 -2.46 -5.54
CA HIS A 138 3.21 -1.96 -4.70
C HIS A 138 2.78 -1.42 -3.32
N PHE A 139 1.48 -1.22 -3.09
CA PHE A 139 0.99 -0.49 -1.91
C PHE A 139 -0.04 -1.26 -1.09
N ILE A 140 -0.10 -2.57 -1.27
CA ILE A 140 -0.88 -3.49 -0.46
C ILE A 140 0.09 -4.44 0.23
N LEU A 141 -0.08 -4.65 1.54
CA LEU A 141 0.70 -5.59 2.33
C LEU A 141 -0.21 -6.54 3.09
N PHE A 142 0.28 -7.75 3.34
CA PHE A 142 -0.40 -8.77 4.13
C PHE A 142 0.48 -9.13 5.30
N GLU A 143 0.00 -8.92 6.51
CA GLU A 143 0.66 -9.40 7.73
C GLU A 143 0.01 -10.72 8.12
N VAL A 144 0.82 -11.76 8.27
CA VAL A 144 0.36 -13.09 8.67
C VAL A 144 0.83 -13.35 10.10
N ASP A 145 -0.13 -13.52 11.01
CA ASP A 145 0.08 -13.91 12.41
C ASP A 145 -0.69 -15.20 12.68
N GLY A 146 0.00 -16.34 12.57
CA GLY A 146 -0.61 -17.66 12.61
C GLY A 146 -1.67 -17.84 11.51
N SER A 147 -2.93 -17.99 11.90
CA SER A 147 -4.07 -18.09 10.96
C SER A 147 -4.71 -16.74 10.62
N LYS A 148 -4.32 -15.66 11.30
CA LYS A 148 -4.89 -14.33 11.08
C LYS A 148 -4.10 -13.61 9.99
N ILE A 149 -4.79 -13.21 8.93
CA ILE A 149 -4.24 -12.37 7.87
C ILE A 149 -4.79 -10.96 8.04
N THR A 150 -3.90 -9.97 8.10
CA THR A 150 -4.27 -8.54 8.10
C THR A 150 -3.78 -7.91 6.80
N LYS A 151 -4.73 -7.57 5.93
CA LYS A 151 -4.48 -6.81 4.70
C LYS A 151 -4.49 -5.31 5.00
N LYS A 152 -3.47 -4.59 4.55
CA LYS A 152 -3.33 -3.13 4.69
C LYS A 152 -3.02 -2.52 3.34
N MET A 153 -3.48 -1.28 3.12
CA MET A 153 -3.06 -0.45 1.99
C MET A 153 -2.38 0.82 2.47
N ALA A 154 -1.57 1.42 1.60
CA ALA A 154 -1.03 2.75 1.82
C ALA A 154 -2.15 3.80 1.89
N ALA A 155 -2.01 4.75 2.83
CA ALA A 155 -2.75 6.00 2.80
C ALA A 155 -2.21 6.93 1.70
N TYR A 156 -3.02 7.91 1.27
CA TYR A 156 -2.68 8.80 0.15
C TYR A 156 -1.30 9.47 0.31
N HIS A 157 -0.95 9.95 1.51
CA HIS A 157 0.33 10.61 1.75
C HIS A 157 1.52 9.64 1.60
N GLN A 158 1.35 8.38 2.01
CA GLN A 158 2.37 7.34 1.85
C GLN A 158 2.54 7.00 0.38
N TYR A 159 1.44 6.83 -0.37
CA TYR A 159 1.47 6.56 -1.81
C TYR A 159 2.26 7.61 -2.58
N HIS A 160 1.93 8.89 -2.36
CA HIS A 160 2.58 9.99 -3.08
C HIS A 160 4.03 10.20 -2.61
N ALA A 161 4.31 10.11 -1.31
CA ALA A 161 5.68 10.26 -0.80
C ALA A 161 6.62 9.17 -1.34
N VAL A 162 6.16 7.91 -1.39
CA VAL A 162 6.96 6.80 -1.91
C VAL A 162 7.21 6.97 -3.40
N ASN A 163 6.20 7.33 -4.19
CA ASN A 163 6.37 7.55 -5.62
C ASN A 163 7.37 8.68 -5.92
N ALA A 164 7.26 9.80 -5.20
CA ALA A 164 8.23 10.89 -5.29
C ALA A 164 9.64 10.44 -4.88
N ALA A 165 9.77 9.67 -3.79
CA ALA A 165 11.05 9.16 -3.32
C ALA A 165 11.69 8.18 -4.32
N VAL A 166 10.94 7.23 -4.89
CA VAL A 166 11.47 6.29 -5.90
C VAL A 166 11.93 7.04 -7.15
N ALA A 167 11.15 8.02 -7.63
CA ALA A 167 11.54 8.84 -8.78
C ALA A 167 12.82 9.63 -8.49
N ALA A 168 12.94 10.22 -7.29
CA ALA A 168 14.15 10.90 -6.84
C ALA A 168 15.34 9.94 -6.76
N THR A 169 15.13 8.70 -6.29
CA THR A 169 16.17 7.67 -6.22
C THR A 169 16.70 7.31 -7.58
N VAL A 170 15.83 6.99 -8.54
CA VAL A 170 16.21 6.68 -9.93
C VAL A 170 17.00 7.83 -10.56
N LYS A 171 16.57 9.08 -10.33
CA LYS A 171 17.28 10.25 -10.83
C LYS A 171 18.66 10.39 -10.18
N ALA A 172 18.74 10.27 -8.85
CA ALA A 172 19.97 10.45 -8.09
C ALA A 172 21.01 9.35 -8.35
N THR A 173 20.59 8.14 -8.69
CA THR A 173 21.47 7.00 -9.02
C THR A 173 21.82 6.90 -10.51
N SER A 174 21.21 7.73 -11.37
CA SER A 174 21.56 7.80 -12.78
C SER A 174 23.01 8.26 -12.99
N PRO A 175 23.61 8.05 -14.19
CA PRO A 175 24.98 8.49 -14.48
C PRO A 175 25.25 9.98 -14.24
N GLU A 176 24.22 10.82 -14.37
CA GLU A 176 24.28 12.28 -14.13
C GLU A 176 23.83 12.69 -12.73
N GLY A 177 23.40 11.73 -11.91
CA GLY A 177 22.88 11.96 -10.56
C GLY A 177 23.97 12.23 -9.52
N ASP A 178 23.61 12.97 -8.47
CA ASP A 178 24.52 13.36 -7.38
C ASP A 178 24.58 12.33 -6.23
N ARG A 179 23.90 11.19 -6.39
CA ARG A 179 23.75 10.11 -5.39
C ARG A 179 23.03 10.55 -4.12
N ARG A 180 22.30 11.67 -4.12
CA ARG A 180 21.53 12.17 -2.99
C ARG A 180 20.04 12.21 -3.35
N VAL A 181 19.25 11.43 -2.62
CA VAL A 181 17.81 11.31 -2.91
C VAL A 181 17.02 12.48 -2.32
N GLY A 182 16.92 12.54 -0.99
CA GLY A 182 16.14 13.57 -0.29
C GLY A 182 15.66 13.15 1.09
N VAL A 183 14.75 13.94 1.65
CA VAL A 183 14.16 13.73 2.98
C VAL A 183 12.66 13.59 2.86
N VAL A 184 12.10 12.53 3.44
CA VAL A 184 10.66 12.36 3.62
C VAL A 184 10.32 12.64 5.09
N TRP A 185 9.53 13.69 5.33
CA TRP A 185 9.15 14.10 6.69
C TRP A 185 7.71 13.68 7.00
N HIS A 186 7.55 12.80 7.99
CA HIS A 186 6.27 12.36 8.51
C HIS A 186 6.07 12.87 9.95
N THR A 187 4.83 13.16 10.32
CA THR A 187 4.45 13.32 11.72
C THR A 187 4.44 11.96 12.44
N GLN A 188 4.54 11.98 13.77
CA GLN A 188 4.45 10.76 14.58
C GLN A 188 3.09 10.09 14.37
N GLY A 189 3.09 8.75 14.19
CA GLY A 189 1.88 7.98 13.95
C GLY A 189 1.40 7.93 12.49
N ALA A 190 2.03 8.68 11.56
CA ALA A 190 1.62 8.71 10.15
C ALA A 190 1.97 7.44 9.33
N GLY A 191 2.40 6.35 9.98
CA GLY A 191 2.80 5.11 9.31
C GLY A 191 4.15 5.19 8.58
N LYS A 192 5.17 5.80 9.22
CA LYS A 192 6.52 5.93 8.62
C LYS A 192 7.11 4.56 8.23
N SER A 193 6.99 3.54 9.09
CA SER A 193 7.53 2.20 8.80
C SER A 193 6.90 1.56 7.57
N LEU A 194 5.56 1.63 7.40
CA LEU A 194 4.89 1.17 6.18
C LEU A 194 5.39 1.92 4.94
N THR A 195 5.64 3.23 5.07
CA THR A 195 6.17 4.04 3.97
C THR A 195 7.55 3.53 3.53
N MET A 196 8.41 3.15 4.49
CA MET A 196 9.71 2.55 4.19
C MET A 196 9.57 1.19 3.52
N VAL A 197 8.63 0.35 3.96
CA VAL A 197 8.35 -0.96 3.35
C VAL A 197 7.92 -0.79 1.88
N PHE A 198 6.97 0.10 1.61
CA PHE A 198 6.52 0.38 0.23
C PHE A 198 7.65 0.96 -0.63
N TYR A 199 8.44 1.88 -0.08
CA TYR A 199 9.61 2.42 -0.77
C TYR A 199 10.64 1.33 -1.10
N ALA A 200 10.96 0.45 -0.14
CA ALA A 200 11.87 -0.66 -0.34
C ALA A 200 11.37 -1.62 -1.42
N GLY A 201 10.14 -2.14 -1.27
CA GLY A 201 9.55 -3.07 -2.24
C GLY A 201 9.45 -2.49 -3.64
N LYS A 202 9.01 -1.23 -3.76
CA LYS A 202 8.93 -0.57 -5.07
C LYS A 202 10.31 -0.32 -5.68
N THR A 203 11.31 0.06 -4.89
CA THR A 203 12.69 0.27 -5.37
C THR A 203 13.33 -1.04 -5.82
N ILE A 204 13.16 -2.13 -5.07
CA ILE A 204 13.66 -3.48 -5.41
C ILE A 204 13.11 -3.93 -6.77
N LEU A 205 11.83 -3.68 -7.02
CA LEU A 205 11.14 -4.09 -8.23
C LEU A 205 11.28 -3.12 -9.40
N HIS A 206 11.88 -1.94 -9.18
CA HIS A 206 11.98 -0.93 -10.21
C HIS A 206 13.01 -1.38 -11.28
N PRO A 207 12.65 -1.43 -12.58
CA PRO A 207 13.53 -1.97 -13.62
C PRO A 207 14.90 -1.29 -13.71
N LEU A 208 14.96 0.02 -13.48
CA LEU A 208 16.21 0.81 -13.52
C LEU A 208 17.08 0.67 -12.27
N MET A 209 16.62 -0.02 -11.23
CA MET A 209 17.36 -0.16 -9.97
C MET A 209 18.14 -1.48 -9.87
N GLU A 210 17.89 -2.42 -10.79
CA GLU A 210 18.63 -3.70 -10.89
C GLU A 210 18.74 -4.47 -9.56
N ASN A 211 17.64 -4.45 -8.78
CA ASN A 211 17.58 -5.11 -7.47
C ASN A 211 18.71 -4.66 -6.51
N PRO A 212 18.66 -3.43 -5.98
CA PRO A 212 19.74 -2.87 -5.18
C PRO A 212 19.75 -3.44 -3.76
N THR A 213 20.91 -3.36 -3.09
CA THR A 213 21.00 -3.58 -1.64
C THR A 213 20.48 -2.36 -0.89
N LEU A 214 19.55 -2.56 0.03
CA LEU A 214 18.98 -1.53 0.90
C LEU A 214 19.55 -1.68 2.30
N VAL A 215 20.15 -0.60 2.83
CA VAL A 215 20.66 -0.56 4.21
C VAL A 215 19.79 0.38 5.03
N LEU A 216 19.07 -0.16 6.01
CA LEU A 216 18.27 0.58 6.96
C LEU A 216 19.11 0.87 8.21
N LEU A 217 19.38 2.15 8.43
CA LEU A 217 20.27 2.61 9.49
C LEU A 217 19.47 3.32 10.59
N THR A 218 19.66 2.87 11.82
CA THR A 218 19.06 3.50 13.02
C THR A 218 20.14 3.88 14.04
N ASP A 219 19.80 4.71 15.02
CA ASP A 219 20.69 5.06 16.12
C ASP A 219 20.51 4.18 17.37
N ARG A 220 19.48 3.33 17.40
CA ARG A 220 19.08 2.56 18.58
C ARG A 220 18.69 1.13 18.23
N ASN A 221 19.15 0.17 19.02
CA ASN A 221 18.87 -1.25 18.84
C ASN A 221 17.37 -1.61 18.95
N ASP A 222 16.62 -0.94 19.82
CA ASP A 222 15.18 -1.21 19.97
C ASP A 222 14.36 -0.70 18.78
N LEU A 223 14.73 0.45 18.22
CA LEU A 223 14.13 0.95 16.98
C LEU A 223 14.52 0.07 15.77
N ASP A 224 15.76 -0.41 15.74
CA ASP A 224 16.23 -1.36 14.74
C ASP A 224 15.39 -2.64 14.74
N GLN A 225 15.19 -3.23 15.92
CA GLN A 225 14.35 -4.43 16.07
C GLN A 225 12.92 -4.19 15.62
N GLN A 226 12.29 -3.09 16.05
CA GLN A 226 10.91 -2.77 15.65
C GLN A 226 10.77 -2.59 14.14
N LEU A 227 11.74 -1.96 13.47
CA LEU A 227 11.70 -1.82 12.02
C LEU A 227 11.94 -3.14 11.31
N PHE A 228 12.88 -3.96 11.81
CA PHE A 228 13.13 -5.30 11.31
C PHE A 228 11.86 -6.16 11.35
N ASP A 229 11.18 -6.21 12.50
CA ASP A 229 9.94 -6.99 12.67
C ASP A 229 8.86 -6.55 11.67
N ASN A 230 8.71 -5.25 11.44
CA ASN A 230 7.75 -4.73 10.45
C ASN A 230 8.08 -5.17 9.01
N PHE A 231 9.37 -5.22 8.64
CA PHE A 231 9.80 -5.68 7.32
C PHE A 231 9.69 -7.20 7.18
N ALA A 232 9.98 -7.95 8.25
CA ALA A 232 9.84 -9.40 8.27
C ALA A 232 8.39 -9.85 8.03
N LEU A 233 7.41 -9.04 8.44
CA LEU A 233 6.00 -9.27 8.14
C LEU A 233 5.58 -8.92 6.71
N ALA A 234 6.47 -8.31 5.90
CA ALA A 234 6.18 -7.83 4.55
C ALA A 234 7.00 -8.54 3.45
N GLN A 235 7.51 -9.75 3.73
CA GLN A 235 8.39 -10.50 2.83
C GLN A 235 7.80 -10.69 1.42
N ASP A 236 6.50 -10.94 1.29
CA ASP A 236 5.85 -11.13 -0.02
C ASP A 236 5.97 -9.88 -0.92
N LEU A 237 5.83 -8.68 -0.33
CA LEU A 237 5.98 -7.43 -1.06
C LEU A 237 7.46 -7.15 -1.39
N LEU A 238 8.36 -7.46 -0.46
CA LEU A 238 9.79 -7.20 -0.58
C LEU A 238 10.50 -8.21 -1.50
N ARG A 239 9.93 -9.40 -1.69
CA ARG A 239 10.49 -10.56 -2.40
C ARG A 239 11.85 -11.03 -1.88
N GLN A 240 12.20 -10.60 -0.68
CA GLN A 240 13.47 -10.85 -0.02
C GLN A 240 13.25 -10.91 1.48
N GLU A 241 14.04 -11.75 2.14
CA GLU A 241 14.08 -11.81 3.60
C GLU A 241 15.01 -10.71 4.12
N PRO A 242 14.54 -9.84 5.03
CA PRO A 242 15.42 -8.87 5.68
C PRO A 242 16.37 -9.57 6.64
N GLU A 243 17.57 -9.02 6.79
CA GLU A 243 18.60 -9.51 7.73
C GLU A 243 19.04 -8.40 8.68
N GLN A 244 19.29 -8.75 9.93
CA GLN A 244 19.76 -7.81 10.95
C GLN A 244 21.25 -8.03 11.25
N ALA A 245 22.06 -6.99 11.11
CA ALA A 245 23.48 -7.06 11.40
C ALA A 245 23.75 -7.07 12.91
N GLU A 246 24.26 -8.19 13.41
CA GLU A 246 24.61 -8.38 14.82
C GLU A 246 25.93 -7.71 15.22
N SER A 247 26.90 -7.64 14.30
CA SER A 247 28.23 -7.09 14.53
C SER A 247 28.78 -6.39 13.27
N ARG A 248 29.92 -5.69 13.41
CA ARG A 248 30.61 -5.03 12.29
C ARG A 248 31.09 -6.05 11.25
N GLU A 249 31.61 -7.18 11.73
CA GLU A 249 32.03 -8.29 10.89
C GLU A 249 30.84 -8.93 10.17
N HIS A 250 29.71 -9.09 10.88
CA HIS A 250 28.48 -9.59 10.28
C HIS A 250 27.97 -8.64 9.19
N LEU A 251 27.89 -7.33 9.45
CA LEU A 251 27.52 -6.34 8.45
C LEU A 251 28.40 -6.41 7.20
N ARG A 252 29.73 -6.51 7.36
CA ARG A 252 30.66 -6.67 6.23
C ARG A 252 30.40 -7.96 5.44
N ARG A 253 29.91 -9.03 6.05
CA ARG A 253 29.51 -10.25 5.34
C ARG A 253 28.19 -10.04 4.58
N LEU A 254 27.18 -9.43 5.21
CA LEU A 254 25.89 -9.16 4.59
C LEU A 254 25.99 -8.23 3.37
N LEU A 255 26.91 -7.27 3.40
CA LEU A 255 27.15 -6.36 2.27
C LEU A 255 27.91 -7.00 1.10
N LYS A 256 28.46 -8.22 1.25
CA LYS A 256 29.16 -8.94 0.18
C LYS A 256 28.18 -9.77 -0.66
N VAL A 257 27.26 -9.08 -1.32
CA VAL A 257 26.26 -9.67 -2.21
C VAL A 257 26.41 -9.11 -3.63
N ALA A 258 26.05 -9.91 -4.63
CA ALA A 258 26.10 -9.50 -6.02
C ALA A 258 24.93 -8.56 -6.39
N SER A 259 23.77 -8.75 -5.76
CA SER A 259 22.54 -7.97 -5.94
C SER A 259 21.56 -8.30 -4.80
N GLY A 260 20.66 -7.36 -4.49
CA GLY A 260 19.66 -7.49 -3.44
C GLY A 260 20.19 -7.36 -2.03
N GLY A 261 19.35 -7.68 -1.06
CA GLY A 261 19.62 -7.58 0.37
C GLY A 261 18.89 -6.41 1.01
N ILE A 262 18.21 -6.68 2.12
CA ILE A 262 17.61 -5.66 2.99
C ILE A 262 18.26 -5.82 4.36
N ILE A 263 19.16 -4.90 4.71
CA ILE A 263 20.03 -5.05 5.87
C ILE A 263 19.69 -3.98 6.91
N PHE A 264 19.34 -4.44 8.11
CA PHE A 264 19.12 -3.61 9.28
C PHE A 264 20.42 -3.49 10.08
N THR A 265 20.75 -2.28 10.50
CA THR A 265 21.95 -2.01 11.28
C THR A 265 21.85 -0.71 12.04
N THR A 266 22.71 -0.57 13.04
CA THR A 266 22.81 0.64 13.84
C THR A 266 24.07 1.44 13.52
N ILE A 267 24.02 2.76 13.72
CA ILE A 267 25.13 3.69 13.44
C ILE A 267 26.41 3.30 14.17
N GLN A 268 26.31 2.70 15.35
CA GLN A 268 27.46 2.29 16.16
C GLN A 268 28.33 1.26 15.43
N LYS A 269 27.78 0.49 14.49
CA LYS A 269 28.54 -0.50 13.71
C LYS A 269 29.42 0.13 12.61
N PHE A 270 29.24 1.44 12.34
CA PHE A 270 30.04 2.20 11.39
C PHE A 270 31.13 3.05 12.06
N LEU A 271 31.10 3.21 13.39
CA LEU A 271 32.12 3.97 14.12
C LEU A 271 33.45 3.21 14.14
N PRO A 272 34.61 3.90 14.16
CA PRO A 272 35.92 3.28 14.34
C PRO A 272 35.99 2.48 15.65
N GLU A 273 36.91 1.52 15.75
CA GLU A 273 37.22 0.97 17.08
C GLU A 273 37.88 2.08 17.91
N SER A 274 37.58 2.14 19.21
CA SER A 274 38.22 3.08 20.11
C SER A 274 39.74 2.92 20.05
N GLY A 275 40.44 3.79 19.31
CA GLY A 275 41.89 3.71 19.10
C GLY A 275 42.39 3.87 17.66
N GLU A 276 41.51 3.96 16.65
CA GLU A 276 41.85 4.35 15.27
C GLU A 276 41.34 5.73 14.88
#